data_AF-A0A0F9CKU3-F1
#
_entry.id   AF-A0A0F9CKU3-F1
#
_cell.length_a   1.000
_cell.length_b   1.000
_cell.length_c   1.000
_cell.angle_alpha   90.00
_cell.angle_beta   90.00
_cell.angle_gamma   90.00
#
_symmetry.space_group_name_H-M   'P 1'
#
loop_
_entity.id
_entity.type
_entity.pdbx_description
1 polymer ?
#
loop_
_entity_poly.entity_id
_entity_poly.type
_entity_poly.pdbx_seq_one_letter_code
_entity_poly.pdbx_strand_id
1 'polypeptide(L)'
;VLLATFLLGCATANRAQAEKQSVAESTYRLTLNAPITTWDEAVPLGNGMLGGLLWGTDNTINLSLDRGDLWDETTPPEILEGNWNFANMKQLVKENFGEFIRRYDGTYNHPAPTKLPGGRLVLTLSETKKAKNFTLDMKRAMGIVTFHDGGKLECFFHAKQRVALIRVDETDVTSKFIRPGGIDRLGYEPAQFGADDDTTWMVQQASEGLVYATLTARRRVGDQTFLAVAITTNREDADQPDPLALARSRIAKALGSGFDEMLRSHKQWWDGFWAHSEVTIPDQRIQRHYNLVKYFYGAASRPDAPSMPLQAVWTQDSGGLPPWKGDFHHDLNTQMTYLAYHKAGLTDSGMSFINHMWDLMPEYRRFAKEFFGVDGAAVPCVMTLNGKPLGGWPQYTLSPTYAIWIGQSFYLHWKHTMDEEFLRERAYPWMNENMTAIVQLLEEKDGKLYLQLSSSSEIFDASSRAFLKPIMKAVQP
;
A
#
# COMPACT_ATOMS: atom_id res chain seq x y z
N VAL A 1 10.42 -1.75 -62.72
CA VAL A 1 9.39 -2.55 -62.01
C VAL A 1 9.94 -3.12 -60.70
N LEU A 2 11.00 -3.95 -60.71
CA LEU A 2 11.61 -4.52 -59.49
C LEU A 2 12.01 -3.51 -58.39
N LEU A 3 12.55 -2.34 -58.75
CA LEU A 3 12.93 -1.31 -57.77
C LEU A 3 11.71 -0.67 -57.09
N ALA A 4 10.60 -0.51 -57.82
CA ALA A 4 9.34 0.04 -57.29
C ALA A 4 8.63 -0.97 -56.37
N THR A 5 8.72 -2.26 -56.68
CA THR A 5 8.17 -3.34 -55.84
C THR A 5 8.97 -3.50 -54.53
N PHE A 6 10.30 -3.32 -54.58
CA PHE A 6 11.17 -3.36 -53.40
C PHE A 6 10.95 -2.15 -52.47
N LEU A 7 10.84 -0.93 -53.04
CA LEU A 7 10.54 0.29 -52.28
C LEU A 7 9.13 0.26 -51.65
N LEU A 8 8.12 -0.29 -52.34
CA LEU A 8 6.79 -0.51 -51.75
C LEU A 8 6.84 -1.54 -50.60
N GLY A 9 7.62 -2.62 -50.75
CA GLY A 9 7.79 -3.65 -49.71
C GLY A 9 8.49 -3.15 -48.44
N CYS A 10 9.50 -2.29 -48.57
CA CYS A 10 10.16 -1.66 -47.42
C CYS A 10 9.25 -0.64 -46.73
N ALA A 11 8.43 0.12 -47.47
CA ALA A 11 7.50 1.10 -46.91
C ALA A 11 6.34 0.44 -46.14
N THR A 12 5.81 -0.69 -46.64
CA THR A 12 4.75 -1.46 -45.94
C THR A 12 5.28 -2.19 -44.71
N ALA A 13 6.50 -2.73 -44.76
CA ALA A 13 7.15 -3.34 -43.59
C ALA A 13 7.42 -2.31 -42.47
N ASN A 14 7.93 -1.12 -42.81
CA ASN A 14 8.13 -0.04 -41.84
C ASN A 14 6.82 0.46 -41.23
N ARG A 15 5.74 0.54 -42.03
CA ARG A 15 4.43 0.95 -41.53
C ARG A 15 3.80 -0.09 -40.60
N ALA A 16 3.90 -1.38 -40.95
CA ALA A 16 3.42 -2.47 -40.09
C ALA A 16 4.23 -2.56 -38.77
N GLN A 17 5.53 -2.27 -38.81
CA GLN A 17 6.37 -2.22 -37.61
C GLN A 17 6.03 -1.02 -36.73
N ALA A 18 5.80 0.16 -37.32
CA ALA A 18 5.34 1.36 -36.61
C ALA A 18 3.94 1.18 -36.01
N GLU A 19 3.01 0.53 -36.72
CA GLU A 19 1.66 0.20 -36.22
C GLU A 19 1.73 -0.80 -35.07
N LYS A 20 2.56 -1.85 -35.16
CA LYS A 20 2.79 -2.79 -34.05
C LYS A 20 3.41 -2.10 -32.83
N GLN A 21 4.36 -1.19 -33.04
CA GLN A 21 5.00 -0.44 -31.95
C GLN A 21 4.01 0.54 -31.28
N SER A 22 3.21 1.25 -32.08
CA SER A 22 2.12 2.12 -31.61
C SER A 22 1.09 1.35 -30.77
N VAL A 23 0.67 0.17 -31.26
CA VAL A 23 -0.25 -0.72 -30.55
C VAL A 23 0.38 -1.22 -29.25
N ALA A 24 1.63 -1.68 -29.27
CA ALA A 24 2.32 -2.14 -28.06
C ALA A 24 2.42 -1.01 -27.02
N GLU A 25 2.80 0.20 -27.42
CA GLU A 25 2.85 1.38 -26.55
C GLU A 25 1.48 1.75 -25.96
N SER A 26 0.39 1.58 -26.72
CA SER A 26 -0.96 1.85 -26.24
C SER A 26 -1.40 0.92 -25.09
N THR A 27 -0.88 -0.31 -25.03
CA THR A 27 -1.20 -1.26 -23.94
C THR A 27 -0.52 -0.91 -22.62
N TYR A 28 0.41 0.04 -22.63
CA TYR A 28 1.05 0.59 -21.42
C TYR A 28 0.40 1.89 -20.95
N ARG A 29 -0.63 2.37 -21.63
CA ARG A 29 -1.28 3.64 -21.30
C ARG A 29 -2.74 3.47 -20.92
N LEU A 30 -3.14 4.16 -19.86
CA LEU A 30 -4.53 4.35 -19.48
C LEU A 30 -4.81 5.85 -19.50
N THR A 31 -5.72 6.28 -20.36
CA THR A 31 -6.08 7.69 -20.51
C THR A 31 -7.54 7.88 -20.14
N LEU A 32 -7.79 8.83 -19.24
CA LEU A 32 -9.09 9.25 -18.74
C LEU A 32 -9.31 10.70 -19.16
N ASN A 33 -10.54 11.04 -19.55
CA ASN A 33 -10.90 12.43 -19.84
C ASN A 33 -11.04 13.20 -18.52
N ALA A 34 -10.67 14.47 -18.52
CA ALA A 34 -11.02 15.39 -17.44
C ALA A 34 -12.52 15.76 -17.52
N PRO A 35 -13.15 16.19 -16.41
CA PRO A 35 -12.58 16.26 -15.07
C PRO A 35 -12.49 14.89 -14.39
N ILE A 36 -11.53 14.72 -13.48
CA ILE A 36 -11.56 13.66 -12.48
C ILE A 36 -11.88 14.34 -11.16
N THR A 37 -13.03 14.03 -10.57
CA THR A 37 -13.55 14.74 -9.37
C THR A 37 -13.51 13.90 -8.09
N THR A 38 -13.24 12.61 -8.21
CA THR A 38 -13.10 11.68 -7.08
C THR A 38 -11.75 10.98 -7.12
N TRP A 39 -11.25 10.60 -5.94
CA TRP A 39 -9.92 10.00 -5.77
C TRP A 39 -9.81 8.58 -6.35
N ASP A 40 -10.92 7.85 -6.42
CA ASP A 40 -10.98 6.45 -6.89
C ASP A 40 -10.94 6.32 -8.42
N GLU A 41 -11.12 7.43 -9.15
CA GLU A 41 -10.90 7.54 -10.59
C GLU A 41 -9.50 8.09 -10.94
N ALA A 42 -8.71 8.47 -9.95
CA ALA A 42 -7.43 9.13 -10.15
C ALA A 42 -6.34 8.22 -10.75
N VAL A 43 -5.28 8.82 -11.28
CA VAL A 43 -4.11 8.11 -11.79
C VAL A 43 -3.19 7.70 -10.61
N PRO A 44 -2.98 6.40 -10.35
CA PRO A 44 -2.16 5.93 -9.24
C PRO A 44 -0.67 5.90 -9.58
N LEU A 45 0.15 6.52 -8.75
CA LEU A 45 1.61 6.59 -8.86
C LEU A 45 2.28 6.20 -7.54
N GLY A 46 3.45 5.57 -7.59
CA GLY A 46 4.16 5.21 -6.36
C GLY A 46 5.53 4.58 -6.60
N ASN A 47 6.24 4.35 -5.51
CA ASN A 47 7.54 3.67 -5.49
C ASN A 47 7.67 2.66 -4.33
N GLY A 48 6.57 2.09 -3.86
CA GLY A 48 6.51 1.17 -2.73
C GLY A 48 6.40 1.85 -1.37
N MET A 49 7.26 2.82 -1.10
CA MET A 49 7.23 3.56 0.17
C MET A 49 6.29 4.76 0.10
N LEU A 50 6.37 5.54 -0.98
CA LEU A 50 5.53 6.71 -1.24
C LEU A 50 4.54 6.40 -2.35
N GLY A 51 3.38 7.01 -2.28
CA GLY A 51 2.38 6.96 -3.35
C GLY A 51 1.54 8.21 -3.43
N GLY A 52 0.81 8.31 -4.53
CA GLY A 52 -0.15 9.36 -4.72
C GLY A 52 -1.12 9.12 -5.87
N LEU A 53 -2.20 9.88 -5.82
CA LEU A 53 -3.31 9.84 -6.76
C LEU A 53 -3.38 11.18 -7.46
N LEU A 54 -3.19 11.20 -8.78
CA LEU A 54 -3.22 12.40 -9.62
C LEU A 54 -4.59 12.57 -10.28
N TRP A 55 -5.25 13.69 -9.99
CA TRP A 55 -6.61 14.01 -10.45
C TRP A 55 -6.84 15.52 -10.50
N GLY A 56 -8.02 15.98 -10.89
CA GLY A 56 -8.34 17.41 -10.91
C GLY A 56 -9.36 17.82 -11.95
N THR A 57 -9.69 19.12 -11.90
CA THR A 57 -10.65 19.78 -12.81
C THR A 57 -10.07 21.11 -13.25
N ASP A 58 -10.35 21.47 -14.50
CA ASP A 58 -9.94 22.75 -15.08
C ASP A 58 -8.44 23.02 -14.86
N ASN A 59 -8.09 24.16 -14.27
CA ASN A 59 -6.72 24.58 -13.95
C ASN A 59 -6.26 24.15 -12.55
N THR A 60 -7.00 23.29 -11.86
CA THR A 60 -6.67 22.80 -10.52
C THR A 60 -6.33 21.32 -10.57
N ILE A 61 -5.06 21.00 -10.30
CA ILE A 61 -4.54 19.63 -10.28
C ILE A 61 -4.25 19.21 -8.84
N ASN A 62 -4.79 18.08 -8.44
CA ASN A 62 -4.63 17.48 -7.13
C ASN A 62 -3.66 16.30 -7.22
N LEU A 63 -2.77 16.21 -6.24
CA LEU A 63 -2.00 15.01 -5.94
C LEU A 63 -2.29 14.64 -4.48
N SER A 64 -3.14 13.65 -4.26
CA SER A 64 -3.32 13.05 -2.93
C SER A 64 -2.04 12.25 -2.62
N LEU A 65 -1.53 12.38 -1.41
CA LEU A 65 -0.19 11.93 -1.01
C LEU A 65 -0.30 10.91 0.12
N ASP A 66 0.50 9.85 0.02
CA ASP A 66 0.47 8.74 0.94
C ASP A 66 1.85 8.12 1.12
N ARG A 67 2.02 7.39 2.22
CA ARG A 67 3.26 6.71 2.58
C ARG A 67 2.95 5.45 3.38
N GLY A 68 3.63 4.34 3.03
CA GLY A 68 3.30 3.01 3.52
C GLY A 68 3.42 2.81 5.03
N ASP A 69 4.28 3.58 5.69
CA ASP A 69 4.56 3.52 7.14
C ASP A 69 3.85 4.62 7.96
N LEU A 70 2.92 5.39 7.36
CA LEU A 70 2.11 6.38 8.08
C LEU A 70 0.86 5.75 8.71
N TRP A 71 0.89 5.57 10.03
CA TRP A 71 -0.18 4.89 10.78
C TRP A 71 -0.41 5.54 12.15
N ASP A 72 -1.66 5.52 12.57
CA ASP A 72 -2.05 5.60 13.98
C ASP A 72 -2.18 4.18 14.51
N GLU A 73 -1.38 3.83 15.51
CA GLU A 73 -1.38 2.49 16.11
C GLU A 73 -1.86 2.50 17.56
N THR A 74 -2.58 3.56 17.95
CA THR A 74 -3.19 3.69 19.28
C THR A 74 -4.01 2.45 19.58
N THR A 75 -3.65 1.78 20.67
CA THR A 75 -4.30 0.54 21.10
C THR A 75 -5.68 0.84 21.69
N PRO A 76 -6.75 0.17 21.23
CA PRO A 76 -8.09 0.33 21.80
C PRO A 76 -8.10 -0.01 23.30
N PRO A 77 -8.84 0.74 24.15
CA PRO A 77 -8.88 0.52 25.59
C PRO A 77 -9.28 -0.90 25.99
N GLU A 78 -10.15 -1.56 25.22
CA GLU A 78 -10.63 -2.91 25.51
C GLU A 78 -9.51 -3.95 25.49
N ILE A 79 -8.48 -3.75 24.65
CA ILE A 79 -7.29 -4.63 24.59
C ILE A 79 -6.44 -4.47 25.86
N LEU A 80 -6.45 -3.28 26.46
CA LEU A 80 -5.73 -2.97 27.69
C LEU A 80 -6.49 -3.42 28.95
N GLU A 81 -7.75 -3.84 28.81
CA GLU A 81 -8.48 -4.46 29.91
C GLU A 81 -7.80 -5.79 30.29
N GLY A 82 -7.56 -5.99 31.59
CA GLY A 82 -7.02 -7.26 32.09
C GLY A 82 -7.81 -8.46 31.56
N ASN A 83 -7.11 -9.56 31.27
CA ASN A 83 -7.65 -10.78 30.68
C ASN A 83 -8.21 -10.63 29.25
N TRP A 84 -7.71 -9.70 28.44
CA TRP A 84 -7.90 -9.74 26.99
C TRP A 84 -7.05 -10.88 26.39
N ASN A 85 -7.57 -12.11 26.45
CA ASN A 85 -6.88 -13.32 26.03
C ASN A 85 -7.85 -14.42 25.56
N PHE A 86 -7.31 -15.42 24.86
CA PHE A 86 -8.06 -16.49 24.24
C PHE A 86 -8.86 -17.34 25.25
N ALA A 87 -8.34 -17.54 26.45
CA ALA A 87 -9.05 -18.28 27.50
C ALA A 87 -10.36 -17.57 27.89
N ASN A 88 -10.28 -16.26 28.15
CA ASN A 88 -11.44 -15.44 28.46
C ASN A 88 -12.39 -15.34 27.24
N MET A 89 -11.85 -15.20 26.02
CA MET A 89 -12.65 -15.18 24.80
C MET A 89 -13.50 -16.45 24.66
N LYS A 90 -12.91 -17.64 24.83
CA LYS A 90 -13.62 -18.92 24.79
C LYS A 90 -14.74 -19.02 25.84
N GLN A 91 -14.48 -18.52 27.05
CA GLN A 91 -15.48 -18.53 28.12
C GLN A 91 -16.66 -17.63 27.76
N LEU A 92 -16.39 -16.39 27.32
CA LEU A 92 -17.43 -15.43 26.97
C LEU A 92 -18.28 -15.88 25.78
N VAL A 93 -17.69 -16.53 24.77
CA VAL A 93 -18.47 -17.10 23.65
C VAL A 93 -19.52 -18.12 24.14
N LYS A 94 -19.22 -18.88 25.19
CA LYS A 94 -20.12 -19.89 25.77
C LYS A 94 -21.14 -19.28 26.74
N GLU A 95 -20.70 -18.34 27.57
CA GLU A 95 -21.44 -17.93 28.78
C GLU A 95 -22.04 -16.54 28.67
N ASN A 96 -21.42 -15.62 27.92
CA ASN A 96 -21.84 -14.22 27.85
C ASN A 96 -21.41 -13.55 26.53
N PHE A 97 -22.15 -13.83 25.46
CA PHE A 97 -21.83 -13.33 24.12
C PHE A 97 -21.90 -11.79 24.02
N GLY A 98 -22.72 -11.13 24.84
CA GLY A 98 -22.80 -9.66 24.88
C GLY A 98 -21.49 -9.02 25.36
N GLU A 99 -20.89 -9.58 26.41
CA GLU A 99 -19.57 -9.14 26.90
C GLU A 99 -18.44 -9.50 25.91
N PHE A 100 -18.54 -10.63 25.21
CA PHE A 100 -17.63 -10.95 24.11
C PHE A 100 -17.66 -9.87 23.02
N ILE A 101 -18.84 -9.45 22.57
CA ILE A 101 -18.99 -8.37 21.59
C ILE A 101 -18.40 -7.06 22.13
N ARG A 102 -18.77 -6.64 23.34
CA ARG A 102 -18.23 -5.40 23.93
C ARG A 102 -16.70 -5.39 23.95
N ARG A 103 -16.08 -6.50 24.39
CA ARG A 103 -14.63 -6.59 24.64
C ARG A 103 -13.78 -6.83 23.40
N TYR A 104 -14.24 -7.65 22.46
CA TYR A 104 -13.41 -8.08 21.32
C TYR A 104 -13.88 -7.53 19.96
N ASP A 105 -15.17 -7.26 19.81
CA ASP A 105 -15.71 -6.59 18.61
C ASP A 105 -15.73 -5.07 18.79
N GLY A 106 -15.97 -4.60 20.03
CA GLY A 106 -16.03 -3.19 20.40
C GLY A 106 -14.75 -2.40 20.11
N THR A 107 -13.58 -3.07 20.04
CA THR A 107 -12.29 -2.45 19.68
C THR A 107 -12.37 -1.72 18.34
N TYR A 108 -13.22 -2.19 17.42
CA TYR A 108 -13.33 -1.67 16.06
C TYR A 108 -14.13 -0.36 15.97
N ASN A 109 -14.88 -0.01 17.02
CA ASN A 109 -15.65 1.22 17.09
C ASN A 109 -14.79 2.48 17.29
N HIS A 110 -13.54 2.31 17.72
CA HIS A 110 -12.58 3.40 17.86
C HIS A 110 -12.04 3.83 16.49
N PRO A 111 -11.76 5.13 16.25
CA PRO A 111 -11.26 5.59 14.96
C PRO A 111 -9.87 5.01 14.64
N ALA A 112 -8.98 4.96 15.63
CA ALA A 112 -7.69 4.29 15.60
C ALA A 112 -7.78 2.87 16.19
N PRO A 113 -6.86 1.96 15.83
CA PRO A 113 -5.75 2.14 14.89
C PRO A 113 -6.22 2.25 13.43
N THR A 114 -5.49 3.00 12.61
CA THR A 114 -5.81 3.22 11.19
C THR A 114 -4.59 3.72 10.42
N LYS A 115 -4.51 3.37 9.14
CA LYS A 115 -3.57 4.00 8.23
C LYS A 115 -3.88 5.48 8.03
N LEU A 116 -2.85 6.32 7.91
CA LEU A 116 -2.95 7.77 7.77
C LEU A 116 -2.54 8.24 6.37
N PRO A 117 -3.35 9.08 5.69
CA PRO A 117 -2.92 9.76 4.47
C PRO A 117 -1.91 10.89 4.77
N GLY A 118 -0.94 11.09 3.88
CA GLY A 118 0.13 12.08 4.02
C GLY A 118 -0.29 13.53 3.70
N GLY A 119 -1.41 13.72 2.99
CA GLY A 119 -1.92 15.05 2.63
C GLY A 119 -2.50 15.10 1.22
N ARG A 120 -2.95 16.28 0.80
CA ARG A 120 -3.21 16.55 -0.63
C ARG A 120 -2.48 17.82 -1.04
N LEU A 121 -1.62 17.71 -2.04
CA LEU A 121 -1.06 18.85 -2.75
C LEU A 121 -2.08 19.32 -3.80
N VAL A 122 -2.44 20.60 -3.74
CA VAL A 122 -3.26 21.26 -4.75
C VAL A 122 -2.39 22.24 -5.51
N LEU A 123 -2.31 22.07 -6.82
CA LEU A 123 -1.67 22.99 -7.74
C LEU A 123 -2.76 23.78 -8.47
N THR A 124 -2.66 25.11 -8.42
CA THR A 124 -3.51 26.00 -9.21
C THR A 124 -2.65 26.69 -10.26
N LEU A 125 -3.01 26.46 -11.52
CA LEU A 125 -2.34 26.96 -12.73
C LEU A 125 -3.10 28.16 -13.31
N SER A 126 -2.57 28.79 -14.35
CA SER A 126 -3.32 29.82 -15.08
C SER A 126 -4.62 29.26 -15.65
N GLU A 127 -5.63 30.13 -15.83
CA GLU A 127 -6.94 29.75 -16.39
C GLU A 127 -6.87 29.16 -17.82
N THR A 128 -5.72 29.34 -18.49
CA THR A 128 -5.48 28.77 -19.82
C THR A 128 -5.14 27.27 -19.76
N LYS A 129 -4.60 26.79 -18.62
CA LYS A 129 -4.22 25.38 -18.39
C LYS A 129 -5.40 24.52 -17.97
N LYS A 130 -6.44 24.43 -18.80
CA LYS A 130 -7.58 23.56 -18.53
C LYS A 130 -7.24 22.11 -18.84
N ALA A 131 -7.32 21.25 -17.84
CA ALA A 131 -7.08 19.81 -17.96
C ALA A 131 -8.03 19.21 -19.00
N LYS A 132 -7.46 18.45 -19.94
CA LYS A 132 -8.18 17.73 -20.98
C LYS A 132 -8.20 16.23 -20.68
N ASN A 133 -7.04 15.66 -20.37
CA ASN A 133 -6.87 14.23 -20.13
C ASN A 133 -5.87 13.98 -19.01
N PHE A 134 -6.08 12.90 -18.26
CA PHE A 134 -5.12 12.31 -17.33
C PHE A 134 -4.67 10.95 -17.88
N THR A 135 -3.37 10.69 -17.91
CA THR A 135 -2.81 9.44 -18.43
C THR A 135 -1.84 8.82 -17.44
N LEU A 136 -2.01 7.53 -17.16
CA LEU A 136 -0.97 6.69 -16.58
C LEU A 136 -0.13 6.09 -17.71
N ASP A 137 1.14 6.47 -17.80
CA ASP A 137 2.14 5.76 -18.60
C ASP A 137 2.83 4.72 -17.70
N MET A 138 2.36 3.46 -17.76
CA MET A 138 2.83 2.38 -16.91
C MET A 138 4.28 1.99 -17.21
N LYS A 139 4.71 2.14 -18.47
CA LYS A 139 6.08 1.78 -18.87
C LYS A 139 7.10 2.72 -18.22
N ARG A 140 6.75 3.99 -18.12
CA ARG A 140 7.59 5.03 -17.50
C ARG A 140 7.19 5.38 -16.07
N ALA A 141 6.14 4.74 -15.53
CA ALA A 141 5.52 5.04 -14.24
C ALA A 141 5.28 6.53 -13.98
N MET A 142 4.64 7.17 -14.94
CA MET A 142 4.44 8.61 -14.94
C MET A 142 2.96 8.95 -15.18
N GLY A 143 2.44 9.85 -14.36
CA GLY A 143 1.15 10.51 -14.58
C GLY A 143 1.33 11.71 -15.48
N ILE A 144 0.49 11.86 -16.48
CA ILE A 144 0.53 12.96 -17.44
C ILE A 144 -0.83 13.63 -17.48
N VAL A 145 -0.89 14.92 -17.20
CA VAL A 145 -2.04 15.76 -17.53
C VAL A 145 -1.75 16.46 -18.84
N THR A 146 -2.65 16.34 -19.81
CA THR A 146 -2.60 17.15 -21.04
C THR A 146 -3.63 18.24 -20.92
N PHE A 147 -3.25 19.48 -21.21
CA PHE A 147 -4.14 20.64 -21.19
C PHE A 147 -4.73 20.92 -22.58
N HIS A 148 -5.81 21.70 -22.63
CA HIS A 148 -6.49 22.07 -23.88
C HIS A 148 -5.62 22.93 -24.81
N ASP A 149 -4.69 23.71 -24.26
CA ASP A 149 -3.73 24.52 -25.02
C ASP A 149 -2.54 23.70 -25.57
N GLY A 150 -2.49 22.40 -25.28
CA GLY A 150 -1.42 21.49 -25.71
C GLY A 150 -0.27 21.34 -24.72
N GLY A 151 -0.20 22.16 -23.66
CA GLY A 151 0.78 22.02 -22.59
C GLY A 151 0.54 20.77 -21.73
N LYS A 152 1.51 20.44 -20.89
CA LYS A 152 1.45 19.24 -20.03
C LYS A 152 1.88 19.49 -18.60
N LEU A 153 1.42 18.61 -17.73
CA LEU A 153 1.99 18.34 -16.43
C LEU A 153 2.44 16.88 -16.39
N GLU A 154 3.67 16.62 -15.94
CA GLU A 154 4.23 15.29 -15.79
C GLU A 154 4.59 15.05 -14.32
N CYS A 155 4.16 13.93 -13.75
CA CYS A 155 4.34 13.60 -12.34
C CYS A 155 4.82 12.16 -12.17
N PHE A 156 5.85 11.93 -11.35
CA PHE A 156 6.28 10.58 -10.99
C PHE A 156 6.84 10.52 -9.57
N PHE A 157 6.71 9.36 -8.93
CA PHE A 157 7.40 9.05 -7.67
C PHE A 157 8.73 8.38 -8.02
N HIS A 158 9.85 8.97 -7.60
CA HIS A 158 11.16 8.50 -8.03
C HIS A 158 11.41 7.06 -7.54
N ALA A 159 11.84 6.16 -8.43
CA ALA A 159 11.84 4.72 -8.15
C ALA A 159 12.82 4.29 -7.04
N LYS A 160 13.85 5.11 -6.79
CA LYS A 160 14.92 4.87 -5.80
C LYS A 160 15.05 5.96 -4.74
N GLN A 161 14.27 7.02 -4.81
CA GLN A 161 14.41 8.18 -3.93
C GLN A 161 13.04 8.52 -3.37
N ARG A 162 12.98 8.85 -2.07
CA ARG A 162 11.74 9.16 -1.35
C ARG A 162 11.27 10.60 -1.65
N VAL A 163 11.01 10.87 -2.92
CA VAL A 163 10.46 12.13 -3.45
C VAL A 163 9.54 11.87 -4.64
N ALA A 164 8.51 12.72 -4.81
CA ALA A 164 7.77 12.85 -6.05
C ALA A 164 8.21 14.10 -6.81
N LEU A 165 8.18 14.06 -8.13
CA LEU A 165 8.65 15.12 -9.01
C LEU A 165 7.53 15.51 -9.96
N ILE A 166 7.36 16.80 -10.18
CA ILE A 166 6.34 17.36 -11.07
C ILE A 166 6.98 18.38 -12.00
N ARG A 167 6.76 18.28 -13.31
CA ARG A 167 7.08 19.32 -14.29
C ARG A 167 5.80 19.85 -14.90
N VAL A 168 5.66 21.16 -14.99
CA VAL A 168 4.51 21.84 -15.60
C VAL A 168 5.00 22.77 -16.69
N ASP A 169 4.36 22.73 -17.87
CA ASP A 169 4.61 23.65 -18.98
C ASP A 169 3.99 25.04 -18.75
N GLU A 170 4.32 25.64 -17.59
CA GLU A 170 3.98 27.01 -17.20
C GLU A 170 4.83 27.48 -16.01
N THR A 171 4.95 28.80 -15.83
CA THR A 171 5.65 29.44 -14.70
C THR A 171 4.75 29.93 -13.57
N ASP A 172 3.45 30.08 -13.82
CA ASP A 172 2.44 30.58 -12.87
C ASP A 172 1.72 29.43 -12.15
N VAL A 173 2.47 28.76 -11.27
CA VAL A 173 1.99 27.59 -10.53
C VAL A 173 1.98 27.89 -9.05
N THR A 174 0.80 27.95 -8.44
CA THR A 174 0.67 28.08 -6.97
C THR A 174 0.42 26.72 -6.34
N SER A 175 0.91 26.51 -5.12
CA SER A 175 0.75 25.27 -4.37
C SER A 175 0.16 25.52 -2.99
N LYS A 176 -0.72 24.61 -2.56
CA LYS A 176 -1.17 24.54 -1.16
C LYS A 176 -1.34 23.08 -0.73
N PHE A 177 -1.17 22.83 0.56
CA PHE A 177 -1.54 21.55 1.15
C PHE A 177 -2.93 21.62 1.77
N ILE A 178 -3.65 20.50 1.65
CA ILE A 178 -4.90 20.27 2.37
C ILE A 178 -4.68 19.07 3.29
N ARG A 179 -5.01 19.26 4.57
CA ARG A 179 -5.09 18.17 5.55
C ARG A 179 -6.27 17.26 5.20
N PRO A 180 -6.08 15.93 5.12
CA PRO A 180 -7.16 15.00 4.81
C PRO A 180 -8.23 15.01 5.91
N GLY A 181 -9.51 15.17 5.53
CA GLY A 181 -10.61 15.35 6.50
C GLY A 181 -10.85 14.14 7.42
N GLY A 182 -10.44 12.93 7.01
CA GLY A 182 -10.57 11.74 7.87
C GLY A 182 -9.81 11.87 9.19
N ILE A 183 -8.72 12.65 9.20
CA ILE A 183 -7.86 12.87 10.38
C ILE A 183 -8.61 13.61 11.49
N ASP A 184 -9.63 14.40 11.18
CA ASP A 184 -10.42 15.14 12.17
C ASP A 184 -11.14 14.20 13.17
N ARG A 185 -11.32 12.92 12.80
CA ARG A 185 -11.91 11.89 13.67
C ARG A 185 -10.95 11.33 14.72
N LEU A 186 -9.65 11.62 14.60
CA LEU A 186 -8.59 11.07 15.47
C LEU A 186 -8.26 11.98 16.65
N GLY A 187 -8.86 13.17 16.73
CA GLY A 187 -8.66 14.09 17.85
C GLY A 187 -7.27 14.73 17.91
N TYR A 188 -6.52 14.72 16.82
CA TYR A 188 -5.20 15.35 16.75
C TYR A 188 -5.30 16.87 16.75
N GLU A 189 -4.25 17.51 17.27
CA GLU A 189 -4.04 18.95 17.10
C GLU A 189 -4.08 19.35 15.61
N PRO A 190 -4.54 20.58 15.29
CA PRO A 190 -4.55 21.08 13.92
C PRO A 190 -3.16 20.99 13.26
N ALA A 191 -3.13 20.62 11.99
CA ALA A 191 -1.89 20.66 11.21
C ALA A 191 -1.36 22.10 11.12
N GLN A 192 -0.04 22.23 11.23
CA GLN A 192 0.66 23.50 11.05
C GLN A 192 1.02 23.65 9.58
N PHE A 193 0.57 24.73 8.96
CA PHE A 193 0.87 25.06 7.58
C PHE A 193 1.87 26.21 7.51
N GLY A 194 2.74 26.18 6.51
CA GLY A 194 3.61 27.31 6.22
C GLY A 194 3.95 27.40 4.75
N ALA A 195 4.38 28.59 4.35
CA ALA A 195 4.83 28.87 2.99
C ALA A 195 5.91 29.95 3.02
N ASP A 196 6.82 29.87 2.06
CA ASP A 196 7.69 30.94 1.62
C ASP A 196 7.55 31.08 0.08
N ASP A 197 8.38 31.91 -0.56
CA ASP A 197 8.19 32.26 -1.98
C ASP A 197 8.14 31.04 -2.93
N ASP A 198 8.90 30.00 -2.62
CA ASP A 198 9.02 28.80 -3.47
C ASP A 198 8.68 27.49 -2.75
N THR A 199 8.40 27.54 -1.46
CA THR A 199 8.13 26.35 -0.62
C THR A 199 6.76 26.44 0.02
N THR A 200 6.06 25.32 0.11
CA THR A 200 4.85 25.17 0.93
C THR A 200 4.96 23.89 1.71
N TRP A 201 4.45 23.85 2.94
CA TRP A 201 4.49 22.66 3.78
C TRP A 201 3.30 22.53 4.73
N MET A 202 3.11 21.32 5.21
CA MET A 202 2.19 20.92 6.27
C MET A 202 2.95 20.03 7.25
N VAL A 203 2.80 20.27 8.56
CA VAL A 203 3.31 19.41 9.63
C VAL A 203 2.14 18.95 10.49
N GLN A 204 2.04 17.65 10.73
CA GLN A 204 1.00 17.05 11.56
C GLN A 204 1.65 16.29 12.72
N GLN A 205 1.18 16.59 13.94
CA GLN A 205 1.42 15.78 15.12
C GLN A 205 0.32 14.71 15.20
N ALA A 206 0.70 13.44 15.26
CA ALA A 206 -0.21 12.31 15.36
C ALA A 206 -0.01 11.60 16.71
N SER A 207 -0.68 10.46 16.91
CA SER A 207 -0.60 9.68 18.14
C SER A 207 0.82 9.14 18.42
N GLU A 208 1.06 8.75 19.66
CA GLU A 208 2.30 8.07 20.09
C GLU A 208 3.59 8.83 19.69
N GLY A 209 3.54 10.16 19.72
CA GLY A 209 4.67 11.03 19.40
C GLY A 209 5.10 11.04 17.94
N LEU A 210 4.32 10.43 17.02
CA LEU A 210 4.57 10.54 15.59
C LEU A 210 4.39 11.99 15.14
N VAL A 211 5.37 12.51 14.41
CA VAL A 211 5.26 13.79 13.69
C VAL A 211 5.67 13.54 12.25
N TYR A 212 4.83 13.98 11.32
CA TYR A 212 5.14 13.90 9.89
C TYR A 212 4.99 15.25 9.21
N ALA A 213 5.82 15.47 8.18
CA ALA A 213 5.81 16.66 7.36
C ALA A 213 5.62 16.29 5.90
N THR A 214 4.84 17.11 5.20
CA THR A 214 4.70 17.06 3.75
C THR A 214 5.10 18.42 3.21
N LEU A 215 6.09 18.45 2.32
CA LEU A 215 6.66 19.68 1.77
C LEU A 215 6.73 19.58 0.26
N THR A 216 6.48 20.70 -0.42
CA THR A 216 6.79 20.89 -1.83
C THR A 216 7.64 22.15 -1.99
N ALA A 217 8.61 22.12 -2.88
CA ALA A 217 9.27 23.35 -3.34
C ALA A 217 9.36 23.38 -4.86
N ARG A 218 9.29 24.57 -5.43
CA ARG A 218 9.31 24.82 -6.87
C ARG A 218 10.59 25.52 -7.31
N ARG A 219 10.93 25.35 -8.59
CA ARG A 219 11.98 26.08 -9.29
C ARG A 219 11.53 26.35 -10.72
N ARG A 220 11.66 27.60 -11.17
CA ARG A 220 11.44 27.97 -12.58
C ARG A 220 12.63 27.55 -13.43
N VAL A 221 12.34 26.94 -14.58
CA VAL A 221 13.34 26.51 -15.57
C VAL A 221 12.81 26.88 -16.95
N GLY A 222 13.28 27.99 -17.51
CA GLY A 222 12.72 28.54 -18.76
C GLY A 222 11.25 28.93 -18.57
N ASP A 223 10.39 28.39 -19.42
CA ASP A 223 8.93 28.54 -19.41
C ASP A 223 8.20 27.45 -18.58
N GLN A 224 8.95 26.61 -17.88
CA GLN A 224 8.43 25.51 -17.07
C GLN A 224 8.63 25.75 -15.57
N THR A 225 7.79 25.08 -14.76
CA THR A 225 7.97 24.95 -13.32
C THR A 225 8.29 23.50 -12.98
N PHE A 226 9.38 23.30 -12.24
CA PHE A 226 9.75 22.02 -11.66
C PHE A 226 9.46 22.04 -10.15
N LEU A 227 8.71 21.05 -9.66
CA LEU A 227 8.45 20.85 -8.24
C LEU A 227 9.00 19.50 -7.78
N ALA A 228 9.43 19.46 -6.52
CA ALA A 228 9.71 18.23 -5.80
C ALA A 228 8.89 18.18 -4.51
N VAL A 229 8.35 17.01 -4.19
CA VAL A 229 7.47 16.75 -3.04
C VAL A 229 8.07 15.65 -2.18
N ALA A 230 8.03 15.81 -0.86
CA ALA A 230 8.52 14.82 0.10
C ALA A 230 7.52 14.66 1.25
N ILE A 231 7.42 13.42 1.75
CA ILE A 231 6.66 13.05 2.95
C ILE A 231 7.66 12.39 3.91
N THR A 232 7.87 12.97 5.08
CA THR A 232 8.91 12.59 6.05
C THR A 232 8.33 12.44 7.45
N THR A 233 8.96 11.63 8.30
CA THR A 233 8.55 11.43 9.69
C THR A 233 9.73 11.56 10.64
N ASN A 234 9.45 11.89 11.91
CA ASN A 234 10.44 11.89 12.98
C ASN A 234 10.96 10.49 13.36
N ARG A 235 10.42 9.43 12.74
CA ARG A 235 10.83 8.03 12.93
C ARG A 235 11.75 7.52 11.82
N GLU A 236 11.99 8.32 10.78
CA GLU A 236 12.69 7.88 9.57
C GLU A 236 14.22 7.95 9.67
N ASP A 237 14.75 8.97 10.35
CA ASP A 237 16.18 9.22 10.48
C ASP A 237 16.48 9.65 11.91
N ALA A 238 17.19 8.80 12.66
CA ALA A 238 17.51 9.05 14.06
C ALA A 238 18.46 10.26 14.23
N ASP A 239 19.28 10.56 13.23
CA ASP A 239 20.22 11.70 13.23
C ASP A 239 19.53 13.00 12.80
N GLN A 240 18.35 12.91 12.17
CA GLN A 240 17.51 14.04 11.78
C GLN A 240 16.04 13.81 12.19
N PRO A 241 15.70 13.95 13.48
CA PRO A 241 14.35 13.70 13.97
C PRO A 241 13.36 14.82 13.60
N ASP A 242 13.80 15.97 13.06
CA ASP A 242 12.90 16.98 12.51
C ASP A 242 12.45 16.57 11.09
N PRO A 243 11.18 16.15 10.91
CA PRO A 243 10.71 15.72 9.60
C PRO A 243 10.74 16.85 8.57
N LEU A 244 10.52 18.11 8.97
CA LEU A 244 10.51 19.23 8.05
C LEU A 244 11.91 19.53 7.51
N ALA A 245 12.94 19.48 8.37
CA ALA A 245 14.33 19.60 7.96
C ALA A 245 14.76 18.47 7.00
N LEU A 246 14.36 17.22 7.30
CA LEU A 246 14.61 16.08 6.41
C LEU A 246 13.96 16.26 5.03
N ALA A 247 12.71 16.75 4.99
CA ALA A 247 12.00 17.02 3.74
C ALA A 247 12.72 18.09 2.90
N ARG A 248 13.15 19.20 3.54
CA ARG A 248 13.91 20.27 2.87
C ARG A 248 15.20 19.75 2.25
N SER A 249 15.96 18.92 2.98
CA SER A 249 17.20 18.32 2.47
C SER A 249 16.97 17.46 1.22
N ARG A 250 15.95 16.60 1.24
CA ARG A 250 15.60 15.74 0.09
C ARG A 250 15.18 16.54 -1.13
N ILE A 251 14.34 17.54 -0.92
CA ILE A 251 13.83 18.40 -1.99
C ILE A 251 14.94 19.25 -2.58
N ALA A 252 15.83 19.83 -1.76
CA ALA A 252 16.99 20.57 -2.25
C ALA A 252 17.88 19.70 -3.15
N LYS A 253 18.15 18.45 -2.74
CA LYS A 253 18.92 17.49 -3.56
C LYS A 253 18.23 17.16 -4.89
N ALA A 254 16.91 16.92 -4.85
CA ALA A 254 16.12 16.60 -6.03
C ALA A 254 16.05 17.79 -7.02
N LEU A 255 15.77 18.99 -6.52
CA LEU A 255 15.74 20.22 -7.32
C LEU A 255 17.13 20.60 -7.87
N GLY A 256 18.19 20.33 -7.11
CA GLY A 256 19.58 20.51 -7.55
C GLY A 256 19.98 19.56 -8.67
N SER A 257 19.47 18.32 -8.66
CA SER A 257 19.72 17.32 -9.72
C SER A 257 18.97 17.65 -11.02
N GLY A 258 17.80 18.28 -10.92
CA GLY A 258 16.97 18.65 -12.06
C GLY A 258 16.05 17.53 -12.54
N PHE A 259 14.93 17.90 -13.19
CA PHE A 259 13.88 16.96 -13.56
C PHE A 259 14.36 15.86 -14.52
N ASP A 260 15.12 16.21 -15.57
CA ASP A 260 15.52 15.24 -16.59
C ASP A 260 16.51 14.18 -16.07
N GLU A 261 17.40 14.56 -15.15
CA GLU A 261 18.32 13.63 -14.47
C GLU A 261 17.54 12.65 -13.57
N MET A 262 16.62 13.19 -12.77
CA MET A 262 15.74 12.41 -11.90
C MET A 262 14.85 11.46 -12.71
N LEU A 263 14.31 11.93 -13.85
CA LEU A 263 13.51 11.11 -14.75
C LEU A 263 14.34 10.02 -15.41
N ARG A 264 15.59 10.29 -15.79
CA ARG A 264 16.47 9.30 -16.42
C ARG A 264 16.76 8.13 -15.49
N SER A 265 17.17 8.42 -14.26
CA SER A 265 17.47 7.39 -13.25
C SER A 265 16.22 6.64 -12.76
N HIS A 266 15.07 7.32 -12.68
CA HIS A 266 13.78 6.68 -12.45
C HIS A 266 13.42 5.70 -13.59
N LYS A 267 13.50 6.15 -14.85
CA LYS A 267 13.21 5.30 -16.02
C LYS A 267 14.16 4.12 -16.13
N GLN A 268 15.44 4.31 -15.84
CA GLN A 268 16.41 3.22 -15.82
C GLN A 268 15.99 2.09 -14.87
N TRP A 269 15.43 2.42 -13.72
CA TRP A 269 14.90 1.41 -12.81
C TRP A 269 13.68 0.69 -13.40
N TRP A 270 12.73 1.44 -13.97
CA TRP A 270 11.52 0.87 -14.58
C TRP A 270 11.81 0.03 -15.82
N ASP A 271 12.78 0.42 -16.65
CA ASP A 271 13.23 -0.38 -17.79
C ASP A 271 13.76 -1.73 -17.31
N GLY A 272 14.53 -1.74 -16.21
CA GLY A 272 14.95 -2.97 -15.52
C GLY A 272 13.76 -3.78 -15.03
N PHE A 273 12.82 -3.18 -14.30
CA PHE A 273 11.60 -3.83 -13.81
C PHE A 273 10.81 -4.52 -14.94
N TRP A 274 10.58 -3.83 -16.06
CA TRP A 274 9.84 -4.38 -17.19
C TRP A 274 10.62 -5.49 -17.90
N ALA A 275 11.95 -5.40 -17.96
CA ALA A 275 12.80 -6.39 -18.63
C ALA A 275 12.85 -7.78 -17.95
N HIS A 276 12.39 -7.91 -16.69
CA HIS A 276 12.40 -9.20 -15.98
C HIS A 276 11.51 -10.27 -16.62
N SER A 277 10.41 -9.85 -17.26
CA SER A 277 9.45 -10.77 -17.87
C SER A 277 8.53 -10.05 -18.84
N GLU A 278 8.07 -10.76 -19.87
CA GLU A 278 7.06 -10.26 -20.79
C GLU A 278 6.08 -11.38 -21.14
N VAL A 279 4.81 -11.01 -21.30
CA VAL A 279 3.77 -11.86 -21.84
C VAL A 279 3.08 -11.06 -22.93
N THR A 280 2.85 -11.70 -24.09
CA THR A 280 2.06 -11.13 -25.18
C THR A 280 0.70 -11.82 -25.23
N ILE A 281 -0.36 -11.03 -25.05
CA ILE A 281 -1.75 -11.47 -25.09
C ILE A 281 -2.40 -10.85 -26.33
N PRO A 282 -3.05 -11.63 -27.21
CA PRO A 282 -3.66 -11.09 -28.43
C PRO A 282 -4.75 -10.03 -28.18
N ASP A 283 -5.53 -10.16 -27.10
CA ASP A 283 -6.50 -9.12 -26.71
C ASP A 283 -5.79 -7.98 -25.96
N GLN A 284 -5.82 -6.78 -26.55
CA GLN A 284 -5.15 -5.60 -26.02
C GLN A 284 -5.71 -5.11 -24.68
N ARG A 285 -7.00 -5.35 -24.37
CA ARG A 285 -7.59 -4.97 -23.09
C ARG A 285 -7.06 -5.89 -21.98
N ILE A 286 -6.95 -7.19 -22.28
CA ILE A 286 -6.36 -8.15 -21.35
C ILE A 286 -4.86 -7.86 -21.18
N GLN A 287 -4.11 -7.59 -22.26
CA GLN A 287 -2.71 -7.17 -22.18
C GLN A 287 -2.54 -5.93 -21.28
N ARG A 288 -3.38 -4.91 -21.48
CA ARG A 288 -3.32 -3.67 -20.69
C ARG A 288 -3.64 -3.92 -19.21
N HIS A 289 -4.60 -4.80 -18.91
CA HIS A 289 -4.90 -5.17 -17.54
C HIS A 289 -3.75 -5.97 -16.90
N TYR A 290 -3.14 -6.91 -17.62
CA TYR A 290 -1.94 -7.61 -17.17
C TYR A 290 -0.80 -6.63 -16.87
N ASN A 291 -0.54 -5.68 -17.77
CA ASN A 291 0.44 -4.63 -17.57
C ASN A 291 0.09 -3.76 -16.35
N LEU A 292 -1.18 -3.43 -16.12
CA LEU A 292 -1.61 -2.66 -14.95
C LEU A 292 -1.33 -3.38 -13.63
N VAL A 293 -1.69 -4.67 -13.53
CA VAL A 293 -1.43 -5.47 -12.32
C VAL A 293 0.07 -5.62 -12.10
N LYS A 294 0.86 -5.87 -13.16
CA LYS A 294 2.32 -5.89 -13.07
C LYS A 294 2.88 -4.53 -12.61
N TYR A 295 2.41 -3.42 -13.17
CA TYR A 295 2.80 -2.07 -12.78
C TYR A 295 2.59 -1.82 -11.28
N PHE A 296 1.46 -2.27 -10.70
CA PHE A 296 1.20 -2.09 -9.27
C PHE A 296 2.26 -2.73 -8.37
N TYR A 297 2.84 -3.88 -8.74
CA TYR A 297 3.97 -4.44 -7.99
C TYR A 297 5.18 -3.50 -7.96
N GLY A 298 5.51 -2.87 -9.10
CA GLY A 298 6.61 -1.91 -9.15
C GLY A 298 6.31 -0.62 -8.38
N ALA A 299 5.05 -0.18 -8.41
CA ALA A 299 4.61 1.08 -7.81
C ALA A 299 4.31 0.97 -6.30
N ALA A 300 4.01 -0.22 -5.78
CA ALA A 300 3.56 -0.39 -4.40
C ALA A 300 4.28 -1.49 -3.61
N SER A 301 5.12 -2.32 -4.23
CA SER A 301 5.74 -3.47 -3.56
C SER A 301 7.25 -3.51 -3.74
N ARG A 302 7.97 -3.00 -2.75
CA ARG A 302 9.44 -2.92 -2.77
C ARG A 302 10.02 -3.61 -1.53
N PRO A 303 11.15 -4.36 -1.66
CA PRO A 303 11.73 -5.12 -0.56
C PRO A 303 12.07 -4.31 0.71
N ASP A 304 12.30 -3.01 0.55
CA ASP A 304 12.70 -2.04 1.58
C ASP A 304 11.53 -1.18 2.08
N ALA A 305 10.29 -1.59 1.78
CA ALA A 305 9.06 -0.95 2.24
C ALA A 305 8.11 -1.98 2.86
N PRO A 306 7.18 -1.54 3.73
CA PRO A 306 6.12 -2.40 4.25
C PRO A 306 5.36 -3.09 3.11
N SER A 307 4.75 -4.24 3.40
CA SER A 307 3.87 -4.90 2.44
C SER A 307 2.70 -4.00 2.05
N MET A 308 1.97 -4.35 0.99
CA MET A 308 0.78 -3.61 0.58
C MET A 308 -0.38 -3.87 1.55
N PRO A 309 -0.88 -2.86 2.30
CA PRO A 309 -2.17 -2.97 2.98
C PRO A 309 -3.33 -2.93 1.97
N LEU A 310 -4.58 -2.98 2.43
CA LEU A 310 -5.78 -3.00 1.57
C LEU A 310 -5.82 -1.95 0.46
N GLN A 311 -5.23 -0.77 0.69
CA GLN A 311 -5.13 0.31 -0.30
C GLN A 311 -3.69 0.64 -0.69
N ALA A 312 -2.74 -0.28 -0.47
CA ALA A 312 -1.32 -0.13 -0.80
C ALA A 312 -0.74 1.23 -0.33
N VAL A 313 -0.25 2.07 -1.24
CA VAL A 313 0.19 3.46 -0.98
C VAL A 313 -0.75 4.49 -1.62
N TRP A 314 -2.05 4.18 -1.65
CA TRP A 314 -3.12 5.03 -2.19
C TRP A 314 -4.34 5.06 -1.25
N THR A 315 -4.12 5.48 0.00
CA THR A 315 -5.17 5.71 0.99
C THR A 315 -6.23 6.68 0.45
N GLN A 316 -7.50 6.40 0.71
CA GLN A 316 -8.60 7.22 0.20
C GLN A 316 -8.49 8.71 0.56
N ASP A 317 -8.98 9.57 -0.33
CA ASP A 317 -9.11 11.01 -0.13
C ASP A 317 -10.57 11.45 -0.35
N SER A 318 -11.45 10.94 0.52
CA SER A 318 -12.92 11.16 0.49
C SER A 318 -13.44 11.95 1.70
N GLY A 319 -12.55 12.41 2.59
CA GLY A 319 -12.90 13.01 3.88
C GLY A 319 -13.21 12.02 5.01
N GLY A 320 -13.10 10.71 4.77
CA GLY A 320 -13.19 9.66 5.79
C GLY A 320 -11.85 9.00 6.12
N LEU A 321 -11.80 8.25 7.23
CA LEU A 321 -10.72 7.28 7.50
C LEU A 321 -10.84 6.08 6.57
N PRO A 322 -9.73 5.47 6.10
CA PRO A 322 -9.75 4.39 5.12
C PRO A 322 -10.72 3.26 5.48
N PRO A 323 -11.42 2.67 4.48
CA PRO A 323 -12.28 1.52 4.71
C PRO A 323 -11.44 0.39 5.31
N TRP A 324 -12.03 -0.32 6.27
CA TRP A 324 -11.34 -1.37 7.03
C TRP A 324 -10.00 -0.92 7.62
N LYS A 325 -9.93 0.34 8.09
CA LYS A 325 -8.74 0.94 8.72
C LYS A 325 -7.52 1.03 7.79
N GLY A 326 -7.66 0.68 6.51
CA GLY A 326 -6.54 0.49 5.60
C GLY A 326 -5.58 -0.60 6.09
N ASP A 327 -6.11 -1.66 6.72
CA ASP A 327 -5.34 -2.66 7.44
C ASP A 327 -4.53 -3.63 6.54
N PHE A 328 -3.78 -4.51 7.19
CA PHE A 328 -3.32 -5.77 6.60
C PHE A 328 -4.33 -6.86 6.93
N HIS A 329 -4.98 -7.42 5.91
CA HIS A 329 -6.08 -8.38 6.05
C HIS A 329 -5.65 -9.77 5.53
N HIS A 330 -5.54 -10.76 6.42
CA HIS A 330 -4.88 -12.04 6.15
C HIS A 330 -5.80 -13.25 5.93
N ASP A 331 -7.12 -13.06 5.83
CA ASP A 331 -8.07 -14.12 5.48
C ASP A 331 -8.35 -14.22 3.97
N LEU A 332 -7.76 -13.34 3.16
CA LEU A 332 -7.67 -13.45 1.69
C LEU A 332 -6.78 -12.32 1.12
N ASN A 333 -7.06 -11.08 1.50
CA ASN A 333 -6.75 -9.89 0.71
C ASN A 333 -5.24 -9.68 0.51
N THR A 334 -4.47 -9.77 1.59
CA THR A 334 -3.02 -9.57 1.52
C THR A 334 -2.38 -10.67 0.68
N GLN A 335 -2.67 -11.95 0.98
CA GLN A 335 -2.12 -13.10 0.26
C GLN A 335 -2.49 -13.05 -1.22
N MET A 336 -3.75 -12.73 -1.55
CA MET A 336 -4.25 -12.59 -2.92
C MET A 336 -3.39 -11.61 -3.73
N THR A 337 -3.05 -10.47 -3.14
CA THR A 337 -2.18 -9.45 -3.74
C THR A 337 -0.78 -9.99 -4.08
N TYR A 338 -0.31 -11.04 -3.41
CA TYR A 338 1.02 -11.64 -3.60
C TYR A 338 1.01 -13.03 -4.27
N LEU A 339 -0.11 -13.53 -4.80
CA LEU A 339 -0.16 -14.88 -5.40
C LEU A 339 0.65 -15.02 -6.70
N ALA A 340 0.84 -13.93 -7.44
CA ALA A 340 1.32 -13.98 -8.83
C ALA A 340 2.78 -13.56 -9.02
N TYR A 341 3.44 -12.97 -8.02
CA TYR A 341 4.72 -12.28 -8.24
C TYR A 341 5.81 -13.20 -8.82
N HIS A 342 5.95 -14.44 -8.34
CA HIS A 342 6.94 -15.38 -8.90
C HIS A 342 6.65 -15.74 -10.35
N LYS A 343 5.38 -16.05 -10.68
CA LYS A 343 4.98 -16.39 -12.04
C LYS A 343 5.14 -15.22 -13.01
N ALA A 344 5.11 -14.00 -12.48
CA ALA A 344 5.38 -12.78 -13.22
C ALA A 344 6.87 -12.39 -13.25
N GLY A 345 7.79 -13.19 -12.70
CA GLY A 345 9.23 -12.85 -12.65
C GLY A 345 9.57 -11.68 -11.72
N LEU A 346 8.69 -11.38 -10.76
CA LEU A 346 8.79 -10.24 -9.83
C LEU A 346 9.19 -10.69 -8.42
N THR A 347 10.12 -11.64 -8.31
CA THR A 347 10.56 -12.23 -7.03
C THR A 347 10.91 -11.16 -5.99
N ASP A 348 11.64 -10.12 -6.39
CA ASP A 348 11.99 -8.99 -5.52
C ASP A 348 10.77 -8.25 -4.98
N SER A 349 9.75 -7.98 -5.81
CA SER A 349 8.55 -7.30 -5.34
C SER A 349 7.81 -8.10 -4.27
N GLY A 350 7.83 -9.43 -4.34
CA GLY A 350 7.25 -10.31 -3.31
C GLY A 350 7.96 -10.25 -1.96
N MET A 351 9.24 -9.86 -1.94
CA MET A 351 10.01 -9.76 -0.70
C MET A 351 9.50 -8.67 0.24
N SER A 352 8.77 -7.67 -0.26
CA SER A 352 8.07 -6.70 0.60
C SER A 352 7.16 -7.39 1.61
N PHE A 353 6.40 -8.41 1.18
CA PHE A 353 5.54 -9.19 2.07
C PHE A 353 6.34 -10.08 3.02
N ILE A 354 7.28 -10.86 2.48
CA ILE A 354 8.08 -11.80 3.26
C ILE A 354 8.91 -11.09 4.33
N ASN A 355 9.60 -10.00 3.98
CA ASN A 355 10.39 -9.21 4.92
C ASN A 355 9.50 -8.59 6.00
N HIS A 356 8.39 -7.94 5.61
CA HIS A 356 7.50 -7.31 6.57
C HIS A 356 6.95 -8.30 7.60
N MET A 357 6.51 -9.50 7.16
CA MET A 357 6.08 -10.53 8.11
C MET A 357 7.24 -11.04 8.96
N TRP A 358 8.41 -11.28 8.37
CA TRP A 358 9.56 -11.80 9.09
C TRP A 358 10.06 -10.84 10.18
N ASP A 359 10.14 -9.55 9.87
CA ASP A 359 10.63 -8.51 10.79
C ASP A 359 9.72 -8.34 12.01
N LEU A 360 8.43 -8.70 11.89
CA LEU A 360 7.44 -8.67 12.96
C LEU A 360 7.36 -9.96 13.79
N MET A 361 8.23 -10.94 13.54
CA MET A 361 8.26 -12.19 14.32
C MET A 361 8.32 -11.98 15.85
N PRO A 362 9.07 -11.00 16.40
CA PRO A 362 9.02 -10.72 17.85
C PRO A 362 7.63 -10.32 18.34
N GLU A 363 6.87 -9.53 17.58
CA GLU A 363 5.49 -9.18 17.91
C GLU A 363 4.57 -10.40 17.86
N TYR A 364 4.74 -11.26 16.87
CA TYR A 364 3.91 -12.47 16.73
C TYR A 364 4.15 -13.48 17.86
N ARG A 365 5.38 -13.58 18.36
CA ARG A 365 5.69 -14.35 19.58
C ARG A 365 5.03 -13.74 20.81
N ARG A 366 5.07 -12.40 20.93
CA ARG A 366 4.38 -11.68 22.01
C ARG A 366 2.87 -11.94 21.96
N PHE A 367 2.25 -11.79 20.80
CA PHE A 367 0.82 -12.05 20.61
C PHE A 367 0.44 -13.51 20.92
N ALA A 368 1.23 -14.49 20.46
CA ALA A 368 1.04 -15.90 20.84
C ALA A 368 1.06 -16.11 22.35
N LYS A 369 2.00 -15.47 23.05
CA LYS A 369 2.14 -15.60 24.50
C LYS A 369 1.03 -14.89 25.27
N GLU A 370 0.76 -13.64 24.94
CA GLU A 370 -0.17 -12.77 25.68
C GLU A 370 -1.62 -13.12 25.39
N PHE A 371 -1.98 -13.33 24.13
CA PHE A 371 -3.36 -13.63 23.74
C PHE A 371 -3.65 -15.13 23.83
N PHE A 372 -2.86 -15.99 23.19
CA PHE A 372 -3.16 -17.42 23.13
C PHE A 372 -2.63 -18.21 24.34
N GLY A 373 -1.65 -17.68 25.08
CA GLY A 373 -1.05 -18.38 26.22
C GLY A 373 -0.10 -19.52 25.83
N VAL A 374 0.43 -19.51 24.60
CA VAL A 374 1.25 -20.60 24.05
C VAL A 374 2.63 -20.10 23.65
N ASP A 375 3.59 -21.04 23.55
CA ASP A 375 4.89 -20.76 22.92
C ASP A 375 4.78 -20.83 21.39
N GLY A 376 5.75 -20.25 20.68
CA GLY A 376 5.72 -20.13 19.22
C GLY A 376 5.32 -18.73 18.77
N ALA A 377 4.77 -18.62 17.55
CA ALA A 377 4.29 -17.37 16.97
C ALA A 377 2.85 -17.51 16.46
N ALA A 378 2.10 -16.42 16.51
CA ALA A 378 0.75 -16.30 15.97
C ALA A 378 0.55 -14.90 15.37
N VAL A 379 -0.26 -14.81 14.32
CA VAL A 379 -0.52 -13.57 13.60
C VAL A 379 -2.02 -13.27 13.66
N PRO A 380 -2.45 -12.09 14.14
CA PRO A 380 -3.85 -11.70 14.03
C PRO A 380 -4.24 -11.53 12.55
N CYS A 381 -5.49 -11.84 12.20
CA CYS A 381 -5.96 -11.74 10.81
C CYS A 381 -5.83 -10.32 10.26
N VAL A 382 -6.23 -9.38 11.10
CA VAL A 382 -6.28 -7.96 10.80
C VAL A 382 -5.28 -7.29 11.71
N MET A 383 -4.27 -6.67 11.10
CA MET A 383 -3.16 -6.13 11.86
C MET A 383 -2.72 -4.75 11.40
N THR A 384 -2.14 -4.01 12.34
CA THR A 384 -1.53 -2.71 12.07
C THR A 384 -0.20 -2.90 11.35
N LEU A 385 0.46 -1.80 10.99
CA LEU A 385 1.83 -1.82 10.47
C LEU A 385 2.79 -2.64 11.36
N ASN A 386 2.71 -2.50 12.68
CA ASN A 386 3.58 -3.21 13.60
C ASN A 386 3.01 -4.55 14.09
N GLY A 387 2.04 -5.14 13.40
CA GLY A 387 1.54 -6.49 13.69
C GLY A 387 0.58 -6.59 14.88
N LYS A 388 0.10 -5.47 15.42
CA LYS A 388 -0.86 -5.45 16.54
C LYS A 388 -2.28 -5.76 16.03
N PRO A 389 -3.12 -6.49 16.81
CA PRO A 389 -4.50 -6.79 16.41
C PRO A 389 -5.39 -5.54 16.42
N LEU A 390 -6.26 -5.38 15.41
CA LEU A 390 -7.30 -4.34 15.39
C LEU A 390 -8.63 -4.81 16.04
N GLY A 391 -8.85 -6.13 16.08
CA GLY A 391 -10.12 -6.73 16.47
C GLY A 391 -11.23 -6.44 15.45
N GLY A 392 -12.49 -6.38 15.92
CA GLY A 392 -13.67 -6.37 15.05
C GLY A 392 -13.92 -7.76 14.47
N TRP A 393 -15.15 -8.26 14.55
CA TRP A 393 -15.51 -9.62 14.12
C TRP A 393 -14.50 -10.69 14.61
N PRO A 394 -14.24 -10.73 15.94
CA PRO A 394 -13.18 -11.54 16.59
C PRO A 394 -13.20 -13.03 16.28
N GLN A 395 -14.33 -13.58 15.87
CA GLN A 395 -14.46 -14.98 15.44
C GLN A 395 -13.47 -15.33 14.33
N TYR A 396 -13.22 -14.41 13.40
CA TYR A 396 -12.24 -14.60 12.34
C TYR A 396 -11.01 -13.76 12.61
N THR A 397 -11.10 -12.54 13.13
CA THR A 397 -9.93 -11.67 13.21
C THR A 397 -8.86 -12.12 14.21
N LEU A 398 -9.27 -12.86 15.24
CA LEU A 398 -8.40 -13.42 16.26
C LEU A 398 -8.26 -14.96 16.15
N SER A 399 -8.54 -15.53 14.98
CA SER A 399 -8.31 -16.95 14.72
C SER A 399 -6.81 -17.28 14.66
N PRO A 400 -6.35 -18.43 15.18
CA PRO A 400 -4.93 -18.79 15.20
C PRO A 400 -4.39 -19.24 13.83
N THR A 401 -5.23 -19.35 12.79
CA THR A 401 -4.89 -20.06 11.55
C THR A 401 -4.14 -19.24 10.49
N TYR A 402 -4.13 -17.91 10.56
CA TYR A 402 -3.59 -17.09 9.46
C TYR A 402 -2.09 -17.18 9.30
N ALA A 403 -1.36 -17.35 10.40
CA ALA A 403 0.08 -17.52 10.37
C ALA A 403 0.51 -18.77 9.58
N ILE A 404 -0.35 -19.80 9.53
CA ILE A 404 -0.18 -21.00 8.69
C ILE A 404 -0.26 -20.62 7.21
N TRP A 405 -1.27 -19.85 6.81
CA TRP A 405 -1.42 -19.44 5.41
C TRP A 405 -0.31 -18.48 4.99
N ILE A 406 0.09 -17.54 5.86
CA ILE A 406 1.28 -16.70 5.62
C ILE A 406 2.52 -17.59 5.43
N GLY A 407 2.66 -18.67 6.22
CA GLY A 407 3.73 -19.65 6.07
C GLY A 407 3.77 -20.33 4.71
N GLN A 408 2.63 -20.47 4.04
CA GLN A 408 2.59 -20.94 2.65
C GLN A 408 3.35 -19.99 1.71
N SER A 409 3.30 -18.68 1.95
CA SER A 409 4.05 -17.71 1.14
C SER A 409 5.55 -17.85 1.34
N PHE A 410 6.03 -18.12 2.56
CA PHE A 410 7.43 -18.45 2.81
C PHE A 410 7.85 -19.75 2.11
N TYR A 411 7.05 -20.82 2.23
CA TYR A 411 7.32 -22.08 1.55
C TYR A 411 7.35 -21.91 0.02
N LEU A 412 6.38 -21.20 -0.55
CA LEU A 412 6.31 -20.95 -1.99
C LEU A 412 7.48 -20.09 -2.47
N HIS A 413 7.96 -19.15 -1.65
CA HIS A 413 9.15 -18.38 -1.96
C HIS A 413 10.37 -19.28 -2.11
N TRP A 414 10.67 -20.07 -1.07
CA TRP A 414 11.73 -21.06 -1.12
C TRP A 414 11.58 -22.00 -2.32
N LYS A 415 10.38 -22.53 -2.56
CA LYS A 415 10.15 -23.51 -3.63
C LYS A 415 10.44 -22.94 -5.02
N HIS A 416 10.21 -21.64 -5.23
CA HIS A 416 10.51 -21.00 -6.51
C HIS A 416 11.98 -20.61 -6.65
N THR A 417 12.64 -20.18 -5.58
CA THR A 417 14.03 -19.71 -5.62
C THR A 417 15.05 -20.82 -5.40
N MET A 418 14.64 -21.90 -4.73
CA MET A 418 15.50 -22.95 -4.19
C MET A 418 16.64 -22.41 -3.29
N ASP A 419 16.42 -21.25 -2.66
CA ASP A 419 17.39 -20.60 -1.79
C ASP A 419 17.48 -21.34 -0.44
N GLU A 420 18.59 -22.06 -0.24
CA GLU A 420 18.82 -22.87 0.96
C GLU A 420 19.00 -22.02 2.23
N GLU A 421 19.58 -20.83 2.11
CA GLU A 421 19.74 -19.90 3.23
C GLU A 421 18.37 -19.38 3.66
N PHE A 422 17.55 -18.93 2.72
CA PHE A 422 16.18 -18.51 3.00
C PHE A 422 15.34 -19.64 3.64
N LEU A 423 15.48 -20.88 3.18
CA LEU A 423 14.81 -22.02 3.81
C LEU A 423 15.22 -22.16 5.27
N ARG A 424 16.54 -22.21 5.52
CA ARG A 424 17.14 -22.49 6.83
C ARG A 424 16.84 -21.40 7.84
N GLU A 425 16.92 -20.14 7.41
CA GLU A 425 16.92 -18.99 8.31
C GLU A 425 15.57 -18.32 8.43
N ARG A 426 14.66 -18.49 7.45
CA ARG A 426 13.36 -17.80 7.46
C ARG A 426 12.17 -18.74 7.28
N ALA A 427 12.11 -19.49 6.18
CA ALA A 427 10.91 -20.28 5.87
C ALA A 427 10.66 -21.42 6.86
N TYR A 428 11.69 -22.21 7.18
CA TYR A 428 11.56 -23.28 8.16
C TYR A 428 11.33 -22.75 9.58
N PRO A 429 12.09 -21.75 10.08
CA PRO A 429 11.80 -21.14 11.38
C PRO A 429 10.37 -20.58 11.50
N TRP A 430 9.87 -19.89 10.47
CA TRP A 430 8.48 -19.42 10.42
C TRP A 430 7.51 -20.59 10.60
N MET A 431 7.63 -21.65 9.79
CA MET A 431 6.74 -22.82 9.91
C MET A 431 6.85 -23.48 11.28
N ASN A 432 8.05 -23.62 11.83
CA ASN A 432 8.28 -24.24 13.14
C ASN A 432 7.62 -23.47 14.28
N GLU A 433 7.78 -22.15 14.33
CA GLU A 433 7.17 -21.27 15.35
C GLU A 433 5.64 -21.32 15.30
N ASN A 434 5.06 -21.28 14.11
CA ASN A 434 3.61 -21.32 13.94
C ASN A 434 3.03 -22.70 14.29
N MET A 435 3.69 -23.78 13.89
CA MET A 435 3.24 -25.12 14.24
C MET A 435 3.41 -25.39 15.74
N THR A 436 4.43 -24.83 16.38
CA THR A 436 4.60 -24.88 17.84
C THR A 436 3.39 -24.27 18.54
N ALA A 437 2.92 -23.10 18.11
CA ALA A 437 1.72 -22.46 18.66
C ALA A 437 0.45 -23.28 18.38
N ILE A 438 0.24 -23.72 17.13
CA ILE A 438 -0.96 -24.44 16.73
C ILE A 438 -1.14 -25.75 17.48
N VAL A 439 -0.09 -26.56 17.63
CA VAL A 439 -0.20 -27.88 18.28
C VAL A 439 -0.66 -27.73 19.74
N GLN A 440 -0.25 -26.67 20.44
CA GLN A 440 -0.69 -26.37 21.81
C GLN A 440 -2.16 -25.90 21.90
N LEU A 441 -2.75 -25.44 20.79
CA LEU A 441 -4.14 -25.00 20.70
C LEU A 441 -5.10 -26.11 20.24
N LEU A 442 -4.59 -27.30 19.95
CA LEU A 442 -5.38 -28.44 19.53
C LEU A 442 -5.82 -29.30 20.73
N GLU A 443 -7.05 -29.81 20.67
CA GLU A 443 -7.59 -30.80 21.59
C GLU A 443 -7.87 -32.10 20.83
N GLU A 444 -7.48 -33.23 21.43
CA GLU A 444 -7.79 -34.55 20.87
C GLU A 444 -9.20 -35.00 21.27
N LYS A 445 -9.98 -35.43 20.28
CA LYS A 445 -11.29 -36.04 20.45
C LYS A 445 -11.56 -37.07 19.36
N ASP A 446 -12.05 -38.25 19.73
CA ASP A 446 -12.41 -39.33 18.80
C ASP A 446 -11.27 -39.67 17.79
N GLY A 447 -10.02 -39.62 18.28
CA GLY A 447 -8.81 -39.87 17.48
C GLY A 447 -8.47 -38.77 16.46
N LYS A 448 -9.02 -37.57 16.61
CA LYS A 448 -8.76 -36.39 15.76
C LYS A 448 -8.41 -35.18 16.60
N LEU A 449 -7.60 -34.27 16.05
CA LEU A 449 -7.25 -33.00 16.67
C LEU A 449 -8.15 -31.87 16.17
N TYR A 450 -8.67 -31.06 17.08
CA TYR A 450 -9.57 -29.94 16.81
C TYR A 450 -9.07 -28.65 17.45
N LEU A 451 -9.30 -27.51 16.82
CA LEU A 451 -9.13 -26.22 17.48
C LEU A 451 -10.22 -26.02 18.53
N GLN A 452 -9.83 -25.47 19.68
CA GLN A 452 -10.72 -25.19 20.82
C GLN A 452 -11.84 -24.19 20.49
N LEU A 453 -11.56 -23.30 19.55
CA LEU A 453 -12.48 -22.32 19.00
C LEU A 453 -12.03 -21.98 17.58
N SER A 454 -12.94 -22.01 16.62
CA SER A 454 -12.67 -21.72 15.21
C SER A 454 -13.91 -21.19 14.54
N SER A 455 -13.73 -20.45 13.45
CA SER A 455 -14.79 -20.04 12.53
C SER A 455 -14.40 -20.41 11.10
N SER A 456 -15.36 -20.34 10.19
CA SER A 456 -15.07 -20.10 8.77
C SER A 456 -15.18 -18.60 8.56
N SER A 457 -14.15 -17.96 8.04
CA SER A 457 -14.09 -16.50 7.92
C SER A 457 -15.37 -15.92 7.34
N GLU A 458 -15.92 -14.93 8.04
CA GLU A 458 -17.11 -14.14 7.66
C GLU A 458 -18.43 -14.92 7.44
N ILE A 459 -18.50 -16.20 7.80
CA ILE A 459 -19.77 -16.94 7.73
C ILE A 459 -20.61 -16.65 8.98
N PHE A 460 -21.86 -16.23 8.77
CA PHE A 460 -22.84 -15.85 9.82
C PHE A 460 -22.52 -14.54 10.57
N ASP A 461 -21.76 -13.62 9.95
CA ASP A 461 -21.47 -12.28 10.47
C ASP A 461 -20.89 -12.30 11.91
N ALA A 462 -20.95 -11.18 12.65
CA ALA A 462 -20.58 -11.10 14.07
C ALA A 462 -21.62 -11.73 15.01
N SER A 463 -21.96 -13.00 14.79
CA SER A 463 -22.91 -13.73 15.62
C SER A 463 -22.30 -14.99 16.23
N SER A 464 -22.93 -15.49 17.29
CA SER A 464 -22.50 -16.74 17.95
C SER A 464 -22.56 -17.96 17.03
N ARG A 465 -23.29 -17.88 15.91
CA ARG A 465 -23.38 -18.94 14.90
C ARG A 465 -22.10 -19.07 14.06
N ALA A 466 -21.27 -18.03 14.00
CA ALA A 466 -20.06 -17.99 13.20
C ALA A 466 -18.98 -18.94 13.74
N PHE A 467 -19.03 -19.25 15.04
CA PHE A 467 -18.17 -20.26 15.63
C PHE A 467 -18.61 -21.66 15.21
N LEU A 468 -17.66 -22.43 14.66
CA LEU A 468 -17.88 -23.82 14.28
C LEU A 468 -18.26 -24.62 15.53
N LYS A 469 -19.35 -25.39 15.41
CA LYS A 469 -19.73 -26.33 16.46
C LYS A 469 -18.77 -27.51 16.39
N PRO A 470 -18.10 -27.80 17.51
CA PRO A 470 -18.68 -28.83 18.35
C PRO A 470 -18.94 -28.25 19.75
N ILE A 471 -19.69 -27.15 19.83
CA ILE A 471 -20.16 -26.68 21.14
C ILE A 471 -21.15 -27.73 21.65
N MET A 472 -20.65 -28.54 22.58
CA MET A 472 -21.27 -29.62 23.32
C MET A 472 -22.79 -29.54 23.42
N LYS A 473 -23.50 -30.61 23.02
CA LYS A 473 -24.50 -31.14 23.93
C LYS A 473 -23.70 -31.82 25.04
N ALA A 474 -23.77 -31.30 26.27
CA ALA A 474 -23.48 -32.15 27.41
C ALA A 474 -24.40 -33.36 27.28
N VAL A 475 -23.82 -34.56 27.21
CA VAL A 475 -24.58 -35.77 27.48
C VAL A 475 -24.98 -35.63 28.95
N GLN A 476 -26.25 -35.36 29.21
CA GLN A 476 -26.77 -35.43 30.57
C GLN A 476 -26.58 -36.88 31.07
N PRO A 477 -26.20 -37.06 32.35
CA PRO A 477 -25.86 -38.37 32.91
C PRO A 477 -27.01 -39.38 32.84
#